data_AF-A0A856MS56-F1
#
_entry.id   AF-A0A856MS56-F1
#
_cell.length_a   1.000
_cell.length_b   1.000
_cell.length_c   1.000
_cell.angle_alpha   90.00
_cell.angle_beta   90.00
_cell.angle_gamma   90.00
#
_symmetry.space_group_name_H-M   'P 1'
#
loop_
_entity.id
_entity.type
_entity.pdbx_description
1 polymer ?
#
loop_
_entity_poly.entity_id
_entity_poly.type
_entity_poly.pdbx_seq_one_letter_code
_entity_poly.pdbx_strand_id
1 'polypeptide(L)'
;MNIVSELALNYLQRYDCQISEDYKTILIEACEIHPPPHGMAWYGNLYRQFARNAEWFTNSLMVNAVEEGTGSKEVWQFSQGIENQEFAELVRNHSIDESRHSLMFVALLNILFPTEMEADLRAELQASSPKYYHHKHPPIETPSPEKTMDEFLVMDEIIQINLLEIRALILQLLLRPVLQAYATPEDLPKVTRMSDLLIYDETKHIEYSGYCIGKYMNQGNYSWVRQMMIDRQKTINEMFLDGIELENSVGTTVLKSSR
;
A
#
# COMPACT_ATOMS: atom_id res chain seq x y z
N MET A 1 11.79 -20.32 -1.81
CA MET A 1 11.38 -19.02 -1.28
C MET A 1 11.01 -18.11 -2.44
N ASN A 2 9.77 -17.64 -2.44
CA ASN A 2 9.26 -16.68 -3.42
C ASN A 2 9.95 -15.32 -3.22
N ILE A 3 10.30 -14.62 -4.32
CA ILE A 3 11.03 -13.35 -4.28
C ILE A 3 10.26 -12.21 -3.59
N VAL A 4 8.93 -12.23 -3.65
CA VAL A 4 8.07 -11.19 -3.05
C VAL A 4 8.09 -11.27 -1.54
N SER A 5 7.82 -12.44 -0.99
CA SER A 5 7.87 -12.65 0.46
C SER A 5 9.29 -12.47 0.99
N GLU A 6 10.31 -12.94 0.28
CA GLU A 6 11.71 -12.69 0.63
C GLU A 6 12.02 -11.18 0.71
N LEU A 7 11.62 -10.42 -0.31
CA LEU A 7 11.86 -8.99 -0.35
C LEU A 7 11.16 -8.26 0.81
N ALA A 8 9.87 -8.55 1.03
CA ALA A 8 9.11 -7.94 2.13
C ALA A 8 9.75 -8.24 3.49
N LEU A 9 10.10 -9.50 3.75
CA LEU A 9 10.74 -9.92 4.99
C LEU A 9 12.13 -9.28 5.18
N ASN A 10 12.91 -9.14 4.12
CA ASN A 10 14.20 -8.45 4.17
C ASN A 10 14.05 -6.97 4.53
N TYR A 11 13.01 -6.29 4.04
CA TYR A 11 12.74 -4.90 4.38
C TYR A 11 12.25 -4.73 5.82
N LEU A 12 11.38 -5.63 6.29
CA LEU A 12 10.99 -5.68 7.70
C LEU A 12 12.21 -5.87 8.61
N GLN A 13 13.11 -6.81 8.27
CA GLN A 13 14.35 -7.01 9.01
C GLN A 13 15.26 -5.78 8.97
N ARG A 14 15.39 -5.14 7.80
CA ARG A 14 16.23 -3.94 7.62
C ARG A 14 15.79 -2.77 8.51
N TYR A 15 14.50 -2.65 8.78
CA TYR A 15 13.95 -1.61 9.65
C TYR A 15 13.66 -2.08 11.09
N ASP A 16 14.23 -3.22 11.49
CA ASP A 16 14.12 -3.82 12.83
C ASP A 16 12.65 -4.04 13.27
N CYS A 17 11.79 -4.31 12.29
CA CYS A 17 10.37 -4.55 12.51
C CYS A 17 10.14 -5.89 13.22
N GLN A 18 9.28 -5.88 14.24
CA GLN A 18 9.03 -7.05 15.08
C GLN A 18 7.75 -7.77 14.65
N ILE A 19 7.91 -8.87 13.90
CA ILE A 19 6.81 -9.71 13.41
C ILE A 19 6.98 -11.16 13.87
N SER A 20 5.87 -11.88 14.06
CA SER A 20 5.91 -13.27 14.54
C SER A 20 6.45 -14.24 13.47
N GLU A 21 7.12 -15.30 13.91
CA GLU A 21 7.61 -16.37 13.01
C GLU A 21 6.46 -17.09 12.28
N ASP A 22 5.31 -17.22 12.93
CA ASP A 22 4.11 -17.79 12.32
C ASP A 22 3.62 -16.95 11.12
N TYR A 23 3.64 -15.62 11.25
CA TYR A 23 3.28 -14.72 10.16
C TYR A 23 4.26 -14.86 8.99
N LYS A 24 5.57 -14.90 9.27
CA LYS A 24 6.59 -15.12 8.22
C LYS A 24 6.34 -16.42 7.47
N THR A 25 6.06 -17.49 8.20
CA THR A 25 5.82 -18.82 7.64
C THR A 25 4.63 -18.82 6.70
N ILE A 26 3.49 -18.25 7.13
CA ILE A 26 2.27 -18.22 6.32
C ILE A 26 2.41 -17.27 5.12
N LEU A 27 3.08 -16.12 5.28
CA LEU A 27 3.34 -15.22 4.15
C LEU A 27 4.19 -15.92 3.07
N ILE A 28 5.26 -16.61 3.47
CA ILE A 28 6.09 -17.40 2.56
C ILE A 28 5.23 -18.44 1.85
N GLU A 29 4.44 -19.21 2.60
CA GLU A 29 3.59 -20.26 2.07
C GLU A 29 2.54 -19.71 1.09
N ALA A 30 1.83 -18.65 1.43
CA ALA A 30 0.82 -18.03 0.57
C ALA A 30 1.44 -17.57 -0.76
N CYS A 31 2.60 -16.91 -0.72
CA CYS A 31 3.34 -16.50 -1.92
C CYS A 31 3.94 -17.69 -2.69
N GLU A 32 4.24 -18.83 -2.07
CA GLU A 32 4.73 -20.02 -2.77
C GLU A 32 3.59 -20.78 -3.47
N ILE A 33 2.42 -20.88 -2.83
CA ILE A 33 1.22 -21.50 -3.42
C ILE A 33 0.65 -20.63 -4.54
N HIS A 34 0.59 -19.31 -4.33
CA HIS A 34 0.10 -18.33 -5.30
C HIS A 34 1.15 -17.24 -5.55
N PRO A 35 2.16 -17.52 -6.41
CA PRO A 35 3.22 -16.57 -6.73
C PRO A 35 2.71 -15.22 -7.22
N PRO A 36 3.05 -14.09 -6.54
CA PRO A 36 2.52 -12.80 -6.94
C PRO A 36 3.10 -12.35 -8.29
N PRO A 37 2.27 -11.96 -9.28
CA PRO A 37 2.75 -11.64 -10.62
C PRO A 37 3.68 -10.42 -10.67
N HIS A 38 3.52 -9.47 -9.73
CA HIS A 38 4.38 -8.30 -9.60
C HIS A 38 5.82 -8.61 -9.13
N GLY A 39 6.08 -9.83 -8.65
CA GLY A 39 7.43 -10.34 -8.39
C GLY A 39 8.15 -10.90 -9.62
N MET A 40 7.45 -11.01 -10.76
CA MET A 40 8.00 -11.64 -11.95
C MET A 40 8.82 -10.65 -12.80
N ALA A 41 9.89 -11.15 -13.42
CA ALA A 41 10.77 -10.31 -14.25
C ALA A 41 10.04 -9.59 -15.39
N TRP A 42 9.02 -10.22 -15.98
CA TRP A 42 8.22 -9.62 -17.04
C TRP A 42 7.48 -8.36 -16.57
N TYR A 43 7.01 -8.32 -15.32
CA TYR A 43 6.29 -7.16 -14.80
C TYR A 43 7.21 -5.97 -14.62
N GLY A 44 8.40 -6.17 -14.03
CA GLY A 44 9.40 -5.12 -13.93
C GLY A 44 9.88 -4.60 -15.30
N ASN A 45 9.97 -5.47 -16.31
CA ASN A 45 10.27 -5.06 -17.69
C ASN A 45 9.15 -4.20 -18.28
N LEU A 46 7.90 -4.61 -18.09
CA LEU A 46 6.71 -3.89 -18.56
C LEU A 46 6.65 -2.49 -17.93
N TYR A 47 6.76 -2.41 -16.60
CA TYR A 47 6.79 -1.14 -15.88
C TYR A 47 7.89 -0.21 -16.40
N ARG A 48 9.12 -0.70 -16.55
CA ARG A 48 10.23 0.09 -17.12
C ARG A 48 9.99 0.56 -18.54
N GLN A 49 9.30 -0.23 -19.37
CA GLN A 49 8.97 0.16 -20.73
C GLN A 49 8.00 1.34 -20.75
N PHE A 50 6.92 1.27 -19.97
CA PHE A 50 5.93 2.33 -19.88
C PHE A 50 6.49 3.60 -19.22
N ALA A 51 7.25 3.45 -18.14
CA ALA A 51 7.81 4.56 -17.37
C ALA A 51 8.79 5.46 -18.15
N ARG A 52 9.28 5.01 -19.31
CA ARG A 52 10.09 5.84 -20.24
C ARG A 52 9.27 6.89 -20.98
N ASN A 53 7.95 6.73 -21.05
CA ASN A 53 7.06 7.76 -21.57
C ASN A 53 6.71 8.72 -20.42
N ALA A 54 7.13 9.98 -20.54
CA ALA A 54 6.92 11.01 -19.52
C ALA A 54 5.44 11.29 -19.25
N GLU A 55 4.60 11.29 -20.28
CA GLU A 55 3.15 11.49 -20.14
C GLU A 55 2.53 10.33 -19.34
N TRP A 56 2.86 9.10 -19.72
CA TRP A 56 2.40 7.92 -18.98
C TRP A 56 2.86 7.94 -17.52
N PHE A 57 4.12 8.30 -17.27
CA PHE A 57 4.68 8.31 -15.93
C PHE A 57 4.06 9.42 -15.06
N THR A 58 3.83 10.60 -15.65
CA THR A 58 3.09 11.70 -15.01
C THR A 58 1.69 11.24 -14.63
N ASN A 59 0.95 10.62 -15.55
CA ASN A 59 -0.37 10.07 -15.28
C ASN A 59 -0.34 9.00 -14.18
N SER A 60 0.66 8.12 -14.16
CA SER A 60 0.85 7.13 -13.10
C SER A 60 1.02 7.79 -11.73
N LEU A 61 1.84 8.84 -11.60
CA LEU A 61 1.99 9.58 -10.34
C LEU A 61 0.69 10.29 -9.92
N MET A 62 -0.08 10.82 -10.87
CA MET A 62 -1.38 11.42 -10.59
C MET A 62 -2.39 10.39 -10.06
N VAL A 63 -2.44 9.21 -10.69
CA VAL A 63 -3.29 8.12 -10.22
C VAL A 63 -2.89 7.72 -8.81
N ASN A 64 -1.60 7.47 -8.54
CA ASN A 64 -1.16 7.14 -7.17
C ASN A 64 -1.55 8.24 -6.17
N ALA A 65 -1.42 9.53 -6.50
CA ALA A 65 -1.87 10.61 -5.62
C ALA A 65 -3.36 10.52 -5.24
N VAL A 66 -4.22 10.20 -6.21
CA VAL A 66 -5.67 10.05 -5.99
C VAL A 66 -5.99 8.78 -5.23
N GLU A 67 -5.32 7.68 -5.54
CA GLU A 67 -5.51 6.39 -4.89
C GLU A 67 -5.14 6.46 -3.41
N GLU A 68 -3.98 7.01 -3.03
CA GLU A 68 -3.63 7.15 -1.60
C GLU A 68 -4.61 8.08 -0.86
N GLY A 69 -5.10 9.12 -1.54
CA GLY A 69 -6.11 10.02 -0.96
C GLY A 69 -7.47 9.33 -0.74
N THR A 70 -7.80 8.36 -1.59
CA THR A 70 -9.02 7.55 -1.50
C THR A 70 -8.86 6.46 -0.45
N GLY A 71 -7.77 5.68 -0.53
CA GLY A 71 -7.40 4.64 0.44
C GLY A 71 -7.32 5.19 1.85
N SER A 72 -6.75 6.38 2.05
CA SER A 72 -6.75 7.08 3.35
C SER A 72 -8.16 7.21 3.95
N LYS A 73 -9.17 7.59 3.16
CA LYS A 73 -10.56 7.75 3.63
C LYS A 73 -11.20 6.40 3.94
N GLU A 74 -10.95 5.40 3.10
CA GLU A 74 -11.50 4.05 3.25
C GLU A 74 -10.92 3.35 4.48
N VAL A 75 -9.60 3.43 4.68
CA VAL A 75 -8.89 2.91 5.87
C VAL A 75 -9.37 3.63 7.13
N TRP A 76 -9.60 4.96 7.06
CA TRP A 76 -10.18 5.69 8.20
C TRP A 76 -11.58 5.17 8.55
N GLN A 77 -12.45 5.01 7.55
CA GLN A 77 -13.81 4.49 7.74
C GLN A 77 -13.81 3.08 8.31
N PHE A 78 -12.95 2.20 7.79
CA PHE A 78 -12.76 0.85 8.29
C PHE A 78 -12.39 0.86 9.78
N SER A 79 -11.47 1.74 10.20
CA SER A 79 -11.07 1.86 11.61
C SER A 79 -12.22 2.17 12.59
N GLN A 80 -13.32 2.75 12.11
CA GLN A 80 -14.47 3.09 12.96
C GLN A 80 -15.31 1.86 13.33
N GLY A 81 -15.19 0.75 12.60
CA GLY A 81 -15.91 -0.49 12.87
C GLY A 81 -15.15 -1.50 13.75
N ILE A 82 -13.89 -1.22 14.07
CA ILE A 82 -13.00 -2.17 14.78
C ILE A 82 -13.21 -2.08 16.29
N GLU A 83 -13.62 -3.18 16.92
CA GLU A 83 -13.80 -3.26 18.38
C GLU A 83 -12.46 -3.16 19.12
N ASN A 84 -11.45 -3.91 18.66
CA ASN A 84 -10.10 -3.88 19.24
C ASN A 84 -9.43 -2.51 19.02
N GLN A 85 -9.39 -1.70 20.08
CA GLN A 85 -8.90 -0.32 19.99
C GLN A 85 -7.42 -0.19 19.64
N GLU A 86 -6.60 -1.19 19.98
CA GLU A 86 -5.20 -1.23 19.57
C GLU A 86 -5.10 -1.36 18.05
N PHE A 87 -5.87 -2.27 17.44
CA PHE A 87 -5.90 -2.45 15.99
C PHE A 87 -6.49 -1.24 15.30
N ALA A 88 -7.56 -0.68 15.85
CA ALA A 88 -8.20 0.52 15.33
C ALA A 88 -7.24 1.73 15.30
N GLU A 89 -6.38 1.88 16.31
CA GLU A 89 -5.36 2.93 16.35
C GLU A 89 -4.28 2.76 15.28
N LEU A 90 -3.78 1.53 15.10
CA LEU A 90 -2.81 1.21 14.05
C LEU A 90 -3.36 1.53 12.65
N VAL A 91 -4.62 1.12 12.39
CA VAL A 91 -5.32 1.42 11.13
C VAL A 91 -5.53 2.92 10.92
N ARG A 92 -5.83 3.69 11.98
CA ARG A 92 -5.92 5.17 11.88
C ARG A 92 -4.59 5.82 11.55
N ASN A 93 -3.48 5.33 12.11
CA ASN A 93 -2.15 5.84 11.80
C ASN A 93 -1.78 5.59 10.34
N HIS A 94 -2.04 4.39 9.83
CA HIS A 94 -1.94 4.09 8.39
C HIS A 94 -2.72 5.12 7.56
N SER A 95 -4.00 5.36 7.89
CA SER A 95 -4.81 6.34 7.15
C SER A 95 -4.20 7.76 7.12
N ILE A 96 -3.53 8.18 8.20
CA ILE A 96 -2.81 9.47 8.24
C ILE A 96 -1.60 9.45 7.30
N ASP A 97 -0.86 8.34 7.29
CA ASP A 97 0.29 8.15 6.39
C ASP A 97 -0.15 8.18 4.91
N GLU A 98 -1.25 7.52 4.54
CA GLU A 98 -1.76 7.59 3.17
C GLU A 98 -2.25 8.97 2.75
N SER A 99 -2.82 9.73 3.70
CA SER A 99 -3.16 11.13 3.45
C SER A 99 -1.91 11.96 3.11
N ARG A 100 -0.78 11.66 3.77
CA ARG A 100 0.54 12.25 3.48
C ARG A 100 1.09 11.76 2.15
N HIS A 101 1.01 10.47 1.84
CA HIS A 101 1.49 9.90 0.58
C HIS A 101 0.83 10.55 -0.64
N SER A 102 -0.48 10.76 -0.59
CA SER A 102 -1.22 11.50 -1.62
C SER A 102 -0.59 12.87 -1.91
N LEU A 103 -0.26 13.64 -0.87
CA LEU A 103 0.41 14.94 -1.01
C LEU A 103 1.87 14.80 -1.47
N MET A 104 2.57 13.74 -1.08
CA MET A 104 3.93 13.46 -1.53
C MET A 104 3.98 13.16 -3.03
N PHE A 105 3.02 12.40 -3.58
CA PHE A 105 2.93 12.19 -5.02
C PHE A 105 2.67 13.49 -5.78
N VAL A 106 1.80 14.37 -5.28
CA VAL A 106 1.62 15.71 -5.85
C VAL A 106 2.91 16.54 -5.78
N ALA A 107 3.67 16.43 -4.69
CA ALA A 107 4.95 17.11 -4.56
C ALA A 107 6.00 16.55 -5.54
N LEU A 108 6.05 15.23 -5.76
CA LEU A 108 6.93 14.59 -6.76
C LEU A 108 6.58 15.08 -8.17
N LEU A 109 5.28 15.12 -8.52
CA LEU A 109 4.80 15.67 -9.79
C LEU A 109 5.30 17.11 -10.01
N ASN A 110 5.16 17.97 -9.02
CA ASN A 110 5.60 19.37 -9.13
C ASN A 110 7.12 19.54 -9.26
N ILE A 111 7.90 18.59 -8.73
CA ILE A 111 9.37 18.60 -8.85
C ILE A 111 9.78 18.11 -10.24
N LEU A 112 9.23 16.98 -10.69
CA LEU A 112 9.67 16.29 -11.89
C LEU A 112 9.06 16.87 -13.17
N PHE A 113 7.83 17.39 -13.09
CA PHE A 113 7.04 17.83 -14.24
C PHE A 113 6.34 19.18 -13.96
N PRO A 114 7.10 20.25 -13.64
CA PRO A 114 6.54 21.51 -13.15
C PRO A 114 5.60 22.22 -14.14
N THR A 115 5.76 21.96 -15.44
CA THR A 115 5.03 22.61 -16.55
C THR A 115 3.98 21.73 -17.22
N GLU A 116 3.93 20.43 -16.92
CA GLU A 116 3.06 19.47 -17.62
C GLU A 116 1.62 19.46 -17.05
N MET A 117 1.36 20.22 -15.99
CA MET A 117 0.06 20.20 -15.31
C MET A 117 -0.52 21.60 -15.14
N GLU A 118 -1.72 21.79 -15.69
CA GLU A 118 -2.55 22.98 -15.51
C GLU A 118 -2.83 23.26 -14.03
N ALA A 119 -2.99 24.54 -13.68
CA ALA A 119 -3.16 24.96 -12.29
C ALA A 119 -4.42 24.36 -11.63
N ASP A 120 -5.51 24.21 -12.40
CA ASP A 120 -6.77 23.66 -11.90
C ASP A 120 -6.63 22.17 -11.59
N LEU A 121 -6.01 21.39 -12.49
CA LEU A 121 -5.74 19.97 -12.29
C LEU A 121 -4.83 19.74 -11.06
N ARG A 122 -3.85 20.62 -10.85
CA ARG A 122 -3.00 20.60 -9.65
C ARG A 122 -3.81 20.82 -8.37
N ALA A 123 -4.76 21.76 -8.39
CA ALA A 123 -5.63 22.03 -7.25
C ALA A 123 -6.56 20.84 -6.97
N GLU A 124 -7.09 20.20 -8.01
CA GLU A 124 -7.92 18.99 -7.88
C GLU A 124 -7.14 17.83 -7.25
N LEU A 125 -5.92 17.55 -7.71
CA LEU A 125 -5.07 16.52 -7.11
C LEU A 125 -4.75 16.82 -5.65
N GLN A 126 -4.43 18.08 -5.30
CA GLN A 126 -4.22 18.48 -3.91
C GLN A 126 -5.47 18.34 -3.03
N ALA A 127 -6.66 18.42 -3.63
CA ALA A 127 -7.94 18.24 -2.94
C ALA A 127 -8.31 16.75 -2.79
N SER A 128 -7.68 15.84 -3.53
CA SER A 128 -7.91 14.40 -3.39
C SER A 128 -7.49 13.87 -2.01
N SER A 129 -6.35 14.37 -1.49
CA SER A 129 -5.90 14.09 -0.12
C SER A 129 -6.90 14.64 0.91
N PRO A 130 -7.32 13.83 1.89
CA PRO A 130 -8.18 14.31 2.96
C PRO A 130 -7.46 15.21 3.98
N LYS A 131 -6.12 15.36 3.85
CA LYS A 131 -5.26 16.18 4.71
C LYS A 131 -5.40 15.80 6.19
N TYR A 132 -5.38 14.50 6.45
CA TYR A 132 -5.35 13.95 7.81
C TYR A 132 -3.97 14.17 8.44
N TYR A 133 -4.00 14.53 9.72
CA TYR A 133 -2.85 14.65 10.61
C TYR A 133 -3.29 14.19 11.99
N HIS A 134 -2.37 13.85 12.89
CA HIS A 134 -2.70 13.39 14.25
C HIS A 134 -3.64 14.31 15.06
N HIS A 135 -3.70 15.61 14.74
CA HIS A 135 -4.59 16.58 15.40
C HIS A 135 -5.69 17.12 14.47
N LYS A 136 -5.77 16.62 13.23
CA LYS A 136 -6.70 17.06 12.21
C LYS A 136 -7.16 15.86 11.40
N HIS A 137 -8.17 15.18 11.91
CA HIS A 137 -8.81 14.02 11.29
C HIS A 137 -10.29 14.01 11.70
N PRO A 138 -11.15 13.17 11.08
CA PRO A 138 -12.54 13.01 11.52
C PRO A 138 -12.58 12.54 12.99
N PRO A 139 -13.69 12.77 13.72
CA PRO A 139 -13.80 12.30 15.10
C PRO A 139 -13.53 10.80 15.22
N ILE A 140 -12.89 10.39 16.32
CA ILE A 140 -12.75 8.97 16.68
C ILE A 140 -14.03 8.60 17.43
N GLU A 141 -14.87 7.77 16.81
CA GLU A 141 -16.07 7.24 17.44
C GLU A 141 -15.75 5.87 18.05
N THR A 142 -16.21 5.61 19.28
CA THR A 142 -16.29 4.22 19.76
C THR A 142 -17.43 3.54 19.00
N PRO A 143 -17.19 2.42 18.30
CA PRO A 143 -18.25 1.75 17.56
C PRO A 143 -19.40 1.36 18.50
N SER A 144 -20.63 1.66 18.11
CA SER A 144 -21.79 1.08 18.78
C SER A 144 -21.89 -0.41 18.43
N PRO A 145 -22.61 -1.24 19.22
CA PRO A 145 -22.77 -2.66 18.91
C PRO A 145 -23.29 -2.92 17.47
N GLU A 146 -24.12 -2.03 16.93
CA GLU A 146 -24.68 -2.13 15.58
C GLU A 146 -23.69 -1.71 14.47
N LYS A 147 -22.68 -0.90 14.81
CA LYS A 147 -21.62 -0.45 13.90
C LYS A 147 -20.35 -1.29 14.02
N THR A 148 -20.26 -2.13 15.04
CA THR A 148 -19.11 -3.00 15.28
C THR A 148 -19.08 -4.09 14.21
N MET A 149 -17.93 -4.24 13.56
CA MET A 149 -17.71 -5.26 12.54
C MET A 149 -17.42 -6.62 13.19
N ASP A 150 -17.84 -7.70 12.52
CA ASP A 150 -17.45 -9.05 12.90
C ASP A 150 -15.92 -9.20 12.86
N GLU A 151 -15.34 -9.85 13.87
CA GLU A 151 -13.89 -9.95 14.03
C GLU A 151 -13.22 -10.71 12.87
N PHE A 152 -13.89 -11.71 12.28
CA PHE A 152 -13.35 -12.40 11.11
C PHE A 152 -13.31 -11.47 9.89
N LEU A 153 -14.32 -10.63 9.71
CA LEU A 153 -14.33 -9.62 8.65
C LEU A 153 -13.22 -8.57 8.87
N VAL A 154 -13.02 -8.13 10.11
CA VAL A 154 -11.91 -7.20 10.44
C VAL A 154 -10.57 -7.83 10.09
N MET A 155 -10.34 -9.08 10.47
CA MET A 155 -9.07 -9.74 10.19
C MET A 155 -8.87 -10.05 8.71
N ASP A 156 -9.94 -10.39 7.99
CA ASP A 156 -9.91 -10.57 6.55
C ASP A 156 -9.47 -9.28 5.82
N GLU A 157 -10.05 -8.12 6.22
CA GLU A 157 -9.62 -6.81 5.70
C GLU A 157 -8.17 -6.48 6.09
N ILE A 158 -7.72 -6.79 7.30
CA ILE A 158 -6.32 -6.60 7.72
C ILE A 158 -5.35 -7.48 6.90
N ILE A 159 -5.74 -8.72 6.59
CA ILE A 159 -4.97 -9.62 5.71
C ILE A 159 -4.90 -9.04 4.29
N GLN A 160 -6.02 -8.54 3.78
CA GLN A 160 -6.07 -7.90 2.48
C GLN A 160 -5.17 -6.66 2.43
N ILE A 161 -5.23 -5.78 3.44
CA ILE A 161 -4.33 -4.64 3.58
C ILE A 161 -2.89 -5.14 3.55
N ASN A 162 -2.49 -6.09 4.41
CA ASN A 162 -1.11 -6.59 4.48
C ASN A 162 -0.54 -7.00 3.10
N LEU A 163 -1.33 -7.74 2.32
CA LEU A 163 -0.91 -8.21 0.99
C LEU A 163 -0.89 -7.09 -0.06
N LEU A 164 -1.79 -6.11 0.03
CA LEU A 164 -1.78 -4.92 -0.83
C LEU A 164 -0.58 -4.02 -0.51
N GLU A 165 -0.21 -3.87 0.76
CA GLU A 165 0.96 -3.09 1.18
C GLU A 165 2.28 -3.73 0.71
N ILE A 166 2.37 -5.06 0.68
CA ILE A 166 3.52 -5.76 0.07
C ILE A 166 3.64 -5.43 -1.42
N ARG A 167 2.51 -5.36 -2.13
CA ARG A 167 2.48 -4.91 -3.53
C ARG A 167 2.89 -3.44 -3.65
N ALA A 168 2.37 -2.57 -2.79
CA ALA A 168 2.73 -1.15 -2.76
C ALA A 168 4.24 -0.98 -2.57
N LEU A 169 4.85 -1.68 -1.60
CA LEU A 169 6.29 -1.69 -1.39
C LEU A 169 7.08 -2.06 -2.67
N ILE A 170 6.67 -3.11 -3.37
CA ILE A 170 7.34 -3.53 -4.62
C ILE A 170 7.20 -2.45 -5.70
N LEU A 171 6.03 -1.81 -5.80
CA LEU A 171 5.83 -0.69 -6.71
C LEU A 171 6.73 0.50 -6.35
N GLN A 172 6.86 0.85 -5.07
CA GLN A 172 7.77 1.92 -4.65
C GLN A 172 9.24 1.61 -4.99
N LEU A 173 9.64 0.33 -4.93
CA LEU A 173 10.98 -0.11 -5.32
C LEU A 173 11.22 -0.06 -6.83
N LEU A 174 10.19 -0.33 -7.64
CA LEU A 174 10.24 -0.12 -9.10
C LEU A 174 10.23 1.36 -9.46
N LEU A 175 9.48 2.16 -8.71
CA LEU A 175 9.29 3.60 -8.91
C LEU A 175 10.57 4.39 -8.63
N ARG A 176 11.29 4.06 -7.55
CA ARG A 176 12.52 4.77 -7.12
C ARG A 176 13.52 5.06 -8.25
N PRO A 177 14.02 4.06 -9.02
CA PRO A 177 15.01 4.33 -10.06
C PRO A 177 14.44 5.20 -11.20
N VAL A 178 13.13 5.15 -11.44
CA VAL A 178 12.47 6.01 -12.44
C VAL A 178 12.40 7.44 -11.94
N LEU A 179 11.96 7.67 -10.71
CA LEU A 179 11.96 9.01 -10.09
C LEU A 179 13.35 9.65 -10.14
N GLN A 180 14.39 8.87 -9.81
CA GLN A 180 15.78 9.32 -9.86
C GLN A 180 16.25 9.65 -11.28
N ALA A 181 15.75 8.95 -12.30
CA ALA A 181 16.09 9.19 -13.70
C ALA A 181 15.46 10.47 -14.27
N TYR A 182 14.25 10.84 -13.82
CA TYR A 182 13.60 12.10 -14.19
C TYR A 182 14.08 13.31 -13.37
N ALA A 183 14.69 13.07 -12.20
CA ALA A 183 15.17 14.14 -11.33
C ALA A 183 16.36 14.89 -11.95
N THR A 184 16.36 16.22 -11.82
CA THR A 184 17.57 17.01 -12.07
C THR A 184 18.65 16.68 -11.01
N PRO A 185 19.94 16.97 -11.26
CA PRO A 185 20.98 16.79 -10.25
C PRO A 185 20.71 17.55 -8.94
N GLU A 186 20.01 18.69 -9.01
CA GLU A 186 19.61 19.50 -7.85
C GLU A 186 18.48 18.83 -7.05
N ASP A 187 17.49 18.25 -7.73
CA ASP A 187 16.33 17.62 -7.10
C ASP A 187 16.57 16.19 -6.61
N LEU A 188 17.57 15.50 -7.17
CA LEU A 188 17.86 14.09 -6.90
C LEU A 188 17.94 13.74 -5.40
N PRO A 189 18.60 14.52 -4.52
CA PRO A 189 18.62 14.23 -3.08
C PRO A 189 17.23 14.31 -2.43
N LYS A 190 16.39 15.26 -2.87
CA LYS A 190 15.03 15.46 -2.34
C LYS A 190 14.11 14.33 -2.80
N VAL A 191 14.13 14.01 -4.09
CA VAL A 191 13.36 12.92 -4.68
C VAL A 191 13.73 11.58 -4.06
N THR A 192 15.03 11.32 -3.86
CA THR A 192 15.51 10.09 -3.21
C THR A 192 14.97 9.99 -1.78
N ARG A 193 15.04 11.07 -1.00
CA ARG A 193 14.51 11.10 0.37
C ARG A 193 13.00 10.84 0.43
N MET A 194 12.25 11.41 -0.50
CA MET A 194 10.80 11.16 -0.60
C MET A 194 10.51 9.68 -0.91
N SER A 195 11.26 9.07 -1.82
CA SER A 195 11.15 7.64 -2.10
C SER A 195 11.61 6.74 -0.94
N ASP A 196 12.61 7.16 -0.16
CA ASP A 196 13.00 6.47 1.08
C ASP A 196 11.87 6.49 2.12
N LEU A 197 11.18 7.62 2.25
CA LEU A 197 10.05 7.75 3.17
C LEU A 197 8.87 6.86 2.75
N LEU A 198 8.45 6.90 1.47
CA LEU A 198 7.39 6.02 0.96
C LEU A 198 7.71 4.54 1.26
N ILE A 199 8.92 4.09 0.94
CA ILE A 199 9.33 2.69 1.18
C ILE A 199 9.36 2.33 2.67
N TYR A 200 9.78 3.26 3.52
CA TYR A 200 9.73 3.07 4.95
C TYR A 200 8.29 2.92 5.46
N ASP A 201 7.39 3.81 5.01
CA ASP A 201 5.99 3.82 5.41
C ASP A 201 5.26 2.55 4.97
N GLU A 202 5.41 2.09 3.71
CA GLU A 202 4.81 0.80 3.28
C GLU A 202 5.35 -0.37 4.13
N THR A 203 6.64 -0.33 4.51
CA THR A 203 7.19 -1.37 5.37
C THR A 203 6.57 -1.34 6.77
N LYS A 204 6.26 -0.15 7.30
CA LYS A 204 5.52 0.00 8.55
C LYS A 204 4.07 -0.44 8.43
N HIS A 205 3.45 -0.27 7.27
CA HIS A 205 2.10 -0.78 7.02
C HIS A 205 2.06 -2.31 7.02
N ILE A 206 3.06 -2.96 6.41
CA ILE A 206 3.24 -4.42 6.47
C ILE A 206 3.52 -4.88 7.90
N GLU A 207 4.36 -4.14 8.66
CA GLU A 207 4.69 -4.48 10.04
C GLU A 207 3.45 -4.53 10.94
N TYR A 208 2.65 -3.45 11.00
CA TYR A 208 1.52 -3.41 11.93
C TYR A 208 0.45 -4.43 11.55
N SER A 209 0.20 -4.61 10.26
CA SER A 209 -0.80 -5.58 9.80
C SER A 209 -0.33 -7.01 10.07
N GLY A 210 0.95 -7.30 9.87
CA GLY A 210 1.59 -8.56 10.29
C GLY A 210 1.53 -8.79 11.80
N TYR A 211 1.68 -7.73 12.60
CA TYR A 211 1.49 -7.79 14.06
C TYR A 211 0.04 -8.17 14.44
N CYS A 212 -0.95 -7.52 13.85
CA CYS A 212 -2.37 -7.83 14.08
C CYS A 212 -2.70 -9.29 13.72
N ILE A 213 -2.22 -9.76 12.57
CA ILE A 213 -2.37 -11.15 12.10
C ILE A 213 -1.70 -12.11 13.09
N GLY A 214 -0.47 -11.82 13.51
CA GLY A 214 0.27 -12.60 14.50
C GLY A 214 -0.46 -12.71 15.84
N LYS A 215 -1.04 -11.62 16.33
CA LYS A 215 -1.85 -11.61 17.56
C LYS A 215 -3.10 -12.48 17.42
N TYR A 216 -3.78 -12.39 16.28
CA TYR A 216 -4.99 -13.17 16.04
C TYR A 216 -4.71 -14.68 15.94
N MET A 217 -3.59 -15.08 15.34
CA MET A 217 -3.16 -16.48 15.33
C MET A 217 -2.90 -17.02 16.73
N ASN A 218 -2.27 -16.22 17.61
CA ASN A 218 -1.99 -16.59 19.00
C ASN A 218 -3.26 -16.82 19.84
N GLN A 219 -4.44 -16.41 19.36
CA GLN A 219 -5.74 -16.66 19.99
C GLN A 219 -6.38 -17.99 19.53
N GLY A 220 -5.67 -18.81 18.76
CA GLY A 220 -6.14 -20.12 18.29
C GLY A 220 -6.67 -20.12 16.85
N ASN A 221 -6.56 -19.00 16.13
CA ASN A 221 -7.12 -18.84 14.78
C ASN A 221 -6.12 -19.17 13.65
N TYR A 222 -5.00 -19.84 13.96
CA TYR A 222 -3.92 -20.15 13.01
C TYR A 222 -4.43 -20.75 11.69
N SER A 223 -5.24 -21.81 11.76
CA SER A 223 -5.72 -22.52 10.57
C SER A 223 -6.58 -21.64 9.66
N TRP A 224 -7.40 -20.77 10.26
CA TRP A 224 -8.24 -19.84 9.51
C TRP A 224 -7.39 -18.76 8.84
N VAL A 225 -6.46 -18.15 9.57
CA VAL A 225 -5.53 -17.13 9.03
C VAL A 225 -4.72 -17.70 7.88
N ARG A 226 -4.18 -18.90 8.04
CA ARG A 226 -3.42 -19.57 6.99
C ARG A 226 -4.23 -19.70 5.71
N GLN A 227 -5.45 -20.23 5.83
CA GLN A 227 -6.33 -20.41 4.67
C GLN A 227 -6.70 -19.06 4.04
N MET A 228 -7.05 -18.07 4.85
CA MET A 228 -7.43 -16.75 4.37
C MET A 228 -6.28 -16.02 3.66
N MET A 229 -5.04 -16.10 4.17
CA MET A 229 -3.88 -15.51 3.49
C MET A 229 -3.63 -16.16 2.12
N ILE A 230 -3.77 -17.48 2.01
CA ILE A 230 -3.64 -18.20 0.72
C ILE A 230 -4.73 -17.75 -0.25
N ASP A 231 -5.99 -17.74 0.20
CA ASP A 231 -7.14 -17.38 -0.64
C ASP A 231 -7.08 -15.91 -1.08
N ARG A 232 -6.72 -15.00 -0.18
CA ARG A 232 -6.56 -13.57 -0.51
C ARG A 232 -5.39 -13.31 -1.43
N GLN A 233 -4.27 -14.03 -1.26
CA GLN A 233 -3.15 -13.93 -2.19
C GLN A 233 -3.56 -14.32 -3.61
N LYS A 234 -4.36 -15.39 -3.76
CA LYS A 234 -4.93 -15.78 -5.04
C LYS A 234 -5.82 -14.68 -5.63
N THR A 235 -6.79 -14.19 -4.85
CA THR A 235 -7.74 -13.15 -5.28
C THR A 235 -7.04 -11.88 -5.72
N ILE A 236 -6.04 -11.41 -4.95
CA ILE A 236 -5.24 -10.23 -5.29
C ILE A 236 -4.45 -10.45 -6.59
N ASN A 237 -3.90 -11.65 -6.79
CA ASN A 237 -3.19 -11.97 -8.03
C ASN A 237 -4.13 -11.93 -9.25
N GLU A 238 -5.34 -12.48 -9.13
CA GLU A 238 -6.36 -12.46 -10.19
C GLU A 238 -6.78 -11.03 -10.52
N MET A 239 -7.16 -10.25 -9.51
CA MET A 239 -7.50 -8.83 -9.67
C MET A 239 -6.37 -8.02 -10.32
N PHE A 240 -5.12 -8.34 -9.98
CA PHE A 240 -3.94 -7.68 -10.54
C PHE A 240 -3.76 -7.97 -12.02
N LEU A 241 -3.87 -9.23 -12.41
CA LEU A 241 -3.74 -9.64 -13.80
C LEU A 241 -4.87 -9.04 -14.65
N ASP A 242 -6.11 -9.07 -14.17
CA ASP A 242 -7.26 -8.43 -14.82
C ASP A 242 -7.01 -6.92 -15.03
N GLY A 243 -6.44 -6.25 -14.03
CA GLY A 243 -6.07 -4.84 -14.13
C GLY A 243 -4.98 -4.55 -15.17
N ILE A 244 -4.01 -5.47 -15.34
CA ILE A 244 -2.93 -5.33 -16.32
C ILE A 244 -3.47 -5.52 -17.73
N GLU A 245 -4.34 -6.51 -17.94
CA GLU A 245 -4.96 -6.77 -19.24
C GLU A 245 -5.79 -5.59 -19.75
N LEU A 246 -6.34 -4.79 -18.84
CA LEU A 246 -7.08 -3.58 -19.14
C LEU A 246 -6.20 -2.31 -19.19
N GLU A 247 -4.87 -2.43 -19.11
CA GLU A 247 -3.88 -1.34 -18.99
C GLU A 247 -4.11 -0.38 -17.81
N ASN A 248 -5.01 -0.71 -16.89
CA ASN A 248 -5.47 0.16 -15.81
C ASN A 248 -4.60 0.06 -14.53
N SER A 249 -3.77 -0.98 -14.39
CA SER A 249 -3.05 -1.27 -13.13
C SER A 249 -1.52 -1.33 -13.23
N VAL A 250 -0.93 -1.06 -14.39
CA VAL A 250 0.53 -0.98 -14.50
C VAL A 250 0.99 0.26 -13.74
N GLY A 251 1.74 0.09 -12.65
CA GLY A 251 2.31 1.21 -11.89
C GLY A 251 1.35 1.96 -10.96
N THR A 252 0.24 1.35 -10.57
CA THR A 252 -0.71 1.92 -9.59
C THR A 252 -0.77 1.07 -8.33
N THR A 253 -0.90 1.69 -7.15
CA THR A 253 -0.90 1.00 -5.84
C THR A 253 -2.15 0.19 -5.53
N VAL A 254 -3.28 0.40 -6.24
CA VAL A 254 -4.58 -0.20 -5.90
C VAL A 254 -5.10 -1.18 -6.96
N LEU A 255 -5.87 -2.16 -6.50
CA LEU A 255 -6.80 -2.96 -7.29
C LEU A 255 -8.21 -2.61 -6.81
N LYS A 256 -9.10 -2.21 -7.72
CA LYS A 256 -10.50 -1.91 -7.37
C LYS A 256 -11.08 -3.14 -6.66
N SER A 257 -11.44 -3.02 -5.38
CA SER A 257 -12.08 -4.11 -4.66
C SER A 257 -13.36 -4.50 -5.40
N SER A 258 -13.45 -5.73 -5.90
CA SER A 258 -14.72 -6.32 -6.29
C SER A 258 -15.54 -6.49 -5.01
N ARG A 259 -16.39 -5.51 -4.68
CA ARG A 259 -17.46 -5.72 -3.70
C ARG A 259 -18.56 -6.56 -4.32
#